data_AF-A1HQA9-F1
#
_entry.id   AF-A1HQA9-F1
#
_cell.length_a   1.000
_cell.length_b   1.000
_cell.length_c   1.000
_cell.angle_alpha   90.00
_cell.angle_beta   90.00
_cell.angle_gamma   90.00
#
_symmetry.space_group_name_H-M   'P 1'
#
loop_
_entity.id
_entity.type
_entity.pdbx_description
1 polymer ?
#
loop_
_entity_poly.entity_id
_entity_poly.type
_entity_poly.pdbx_seq_one_letter_code
_entity_poly.pdbx_strand_id
1 'polypeptide(L)'
;MNSLLKRYYTNIITGFWNQKQTIIALGILSALYFGVIGIAWAVTGEFTRWGGHILQLIGVNTTAYSYLKLVNFTGTPLTRIDGVLVLGMFVGAFISALFGQNFKIRIPTGKRILQALIGGIIAGFGTRMAMGCNLAALFTGIPQFSLHTWLFTLGTIMGTYFGLKISMHPWLAGKPKLVAVHKAGENKENEAYYRLQPYIGFLALALFIYPLPC
;
A
#
# COMPACT_ATOMS: atom_id res chain seq x y z
N MET A 1 2.01 -32.74 -1.88
CA MET A 1 3.03 -31.76 -1.43
C MET A 1 3.81 -32.41 -0.28
N ASN A 2 5.08 -32.76 -0.46
CA ASN A 2 5.91 -33.41 0.56
C ASN A 2 5.90 -32.61 1.88
N SER A 3 5.90 -33.29 3.03
CA SER A 3 5.88 -32.67 4.36
C SER A 3 7.01 -31.66 4.57
N LEU A 4 8.18 -31.90 3.96
CA LEU A 4 9.31 -30.99 3.93
C LEU A 4 9.03 -29.70 3.13
N LEU A 5 8.46 -29.82 1.93
CA LEU A 5 8.08 -28.68 1.08
C LEU A 5 7.05 -27.79 1.78
N LYS A 6 6.09 -28.39 2.48
CA LYS A 6 5.10 -27.67 3.27
C LYS A 6 5.76 -26.90 4.41
N ARG A 7 6.73 -27.49 5.11
CA ARG A 7 7.49 -26.84 6.20
C ARG A 7 8.36 -25.68 5.71
N TYR A 8 9.02 -25.84 4.56
CA TYR A 8 9.78 -24.75 3.92
C TYR A 8 8.86 -23.60 3.48
N TYR A 9 7.74 -23.92 2.84
CA TYR A 9 6.73 -22.92 2.44
C TYR A 9 6.24 -22.14 3.66
N THR A 10 5.95 -22.82 4.77
CA THR A 10 5.46 -22.17 5.98
C THR A 10 6.49 -21.26 6.62
N ASN A 11 7.76 -21.64 6.62
CA ASN A 11 8.83 -20.85 7.23
C ASN A 11 9.25 -19.64 6.38
N ILE A 12 9.26 -19.78 5.05
CA ILE A 12 9.76 -18.73 4.14
C ILE A 12 8.63 -17.81 3.66
N ILE A 13 7.47 -18.35 3.28
CA ILE A 13 6.42 -17.58 2.60
C ILE A 13 5.34 -17.11 3.57
N THR A 14 4.88 -17.97 4.48
CA THR A 14 3.82 -17.61 5.44
C THR A 14 4.36 -17.20 6.81
N GLY A 15 5.66 -17.33 7.04
CA GLY A 15 6.32 -17.01 8.31
C GLY A 15 6.46 -15.50 8.50
N PHE A 16 6.60 -15.07 9.74
CA PHE A 16 6.94 -13.67 10.04
C PHE A 16 8.41 -13.41 9.69
N TRP A 17 8.66 -12.54 8.71
CA TRP A 17 10.01 -12.13 8.34
C TRP A 17 10.61 -11.23 9.40
N ASN A 18 11.93 -11.32 9.59
CA ASN A 18 12.64 -10.43 10.51
C ASN A 18 12.62 -9.00 9.94
N GLN A 19 12.05 -8.06 10.71
CA GLN A 19 11.89 -6.66 10.32
C GLN A 19 13.19 -6.01 9.82
N LYS A 20 14.34 -6.35 10.42
CA LYS A 20 15.65 -5.81 10.01
C LYS A 20 16.01 -6.21 8.59
N GLN A 21 15.80 -7.48 8.25
CA GLN A 21 16.10 -8.02 6.92
C GLN A 21 15.19 -7.39 5.86
N THR A 22 13.91 -7.21 6.18
CA THR A 22 12.94 -6.57 5.29
C THR A 22 13.32 -5.11 4.99
N ILE A 23 13.68 -4.32 6.01
CA ILE A 23 14.07 -2.92 5.82
C ILE A 23 15.34 -2.80 4.98
N ILE A 24 16.35 -3.64 5.23
CA ILE A 24 17.59 -3.65 4.44
C ILE A 24 17.30 -4.01 2.98
N ALA A 25 16.50 -5.05 2.73
CA ALA A 25 16.12 -5.45 1.39
C ALA A 25 15.34 -4.34 0.64
N LEU A 26 14.39 -3.69 1.32
CA LEU A 26 13.66 -2.54 0.75
C LEU A 26 14.58 -1.35 0.47
N GLY A 27 15.56 -1.07 1.33
CA GLY A 27 16.54 -0.01 1.13
C GLY A 27 17.40 -0.25 -0.11
N ILE A 28 17.92 -1.48 -0.27
CA ILE A 28 18.68 -1.88 -1.47
C ILE A 28 17.80 -1.76 -2.71
N LEU A 29 16.57 -2.27 -2.66
CA LEU A 29 15.63 -2.19 -3.77
C LEU A 29 15.33 -0.74 -4.15
N SER A 30 15.12 0.14 -3.17
CA SER A 30 14.89 1.57 -3.42
C SER A 30 16.12 2.26 -4.02
N ALA A 31 17.32 1.89 -3.59
CA ALA A 31 18.56 2.44 -4.14
C ALA A 31 18.75 2.01 -5.60
N LEU A 32 18.49 0.72 -5.90
CA LEU A 32 18.51 0.21 -7.27
C LEU A 32 17.45 0.88 -8.13
N TYR A 33 16.23 1.01 -7.63
CA TYR A 33 15.13 1.70 -8.32
C TYR A 33 15.52 3.14 -8.70
N PHE A 34 16.05 3.89 -7.73
CA PHE A 34 16.52 5.24 -7.96
C PHE A 34 17.69 5.29 -8.95
N GLY A 35 18.62 4.33 -8.87
CA GLY A 35 19.77 4.25 -9.77
C GLY A 35 19.42 3.91 -11.23
N VAL A 36 18.41 3.07 -11.46
CA VAL A 36 18.00 2.68 -12.83
C VAL A 36 17.08 3.72 -13.46
N ILE A 37 16.08 4.22 -12.71
CA ILE A 37 15.00 5.02 -13.27
C ILE A 37 15.26 6.53 -13.06
N GLY A 38 16.11 6.91 -12.11
CA GLY A 38 16.45 8.31 -11.82
C GLY A 38 15.33 9.10 -11.13
N ILE A 39 14.23 8.45 -10.77
CA ILE A 39 13.10 9.05 -10.05
C ILE A 39 12.96 8.43 -8.65
N ALA A 40 12.54 9.24 -7.69
CA ALA A 40 12.27 8.74 -6.34
C ALA A 40 11.08 7.77 -6.34
N TRP A 41 11.11 6.77 -5.46
CA TRP A 41 10.01 5.82 -5.28
C TRP A 41 8.82 6.51 -4.60
N ALA A 42 8.02 7.21 -5.40
CA ALA A 42 6.92 8.06 -4.94
C ALA A 42 5.58 7.63 -5.55
N VAL A 43 4.53 7.68 -4.73
CA VAL A 43 3.17 7.24 -5.11
C VAL A 43 2.18 8.42 -5.11
N THR A 44 2.53 9.53 -4.46
CA THR A 44 1.67 10.70 -4.26
C THR A 44 1.31 11.40 -5.56
N GLY A 45 2.26 11.52 -6.49
CA GLY A 45 2.06 12.15 -7.79
C GLY A 45 1.00 11.43 -8.61
N GLU A 46 1.01 10.10 -8.61
CA GLU A 46 0.04 9.31 -9.38
C GLU A 46 -1.35 9.28 -8.77
N PHE A 47 -1.46 9.13 -7.45
CA PHE A 47 -2.76 9.28 -6.79
C PHE A 47 -3.36 10.67 -7.02
N THR A 48 -2.53 11.70 -7.19
CA THR A 48 -2.97 13.03 -7.65
C THR A 48 -3.56 12.99 -9.04
N ARG A 49 -2.82 12.40 -9.99
CA ARG A 49 -3.21 12.32 -11.40
C ARG A 49 -4.50 11.53 -11.55
N TRP A 50 -4.63 10.41 -10.85
CA TRP A 50 -5.87 9.61 -10.81
C TRP A 50 -7.05 10.41 -10.24
N GLY A 51 -6.83 11.15 -9.14
CA GLY A 51 -7.84 12.07 -8.63
C GLY A 51 -8.25 13.12 -9.67
N GLY A 52 -7.28 13.69 -10.40
CA GLY A 52 -7.54 14.60 -11.51
C GLY A 52 -8.42 14.00 -12.60
N HIS A 53 -8.14 12.77 -13.04
CA HIS A 53 -8.97 12.07 -14.02
C HIS A 53 -10.41 11.85 -13.52
N ILE A 54 -10.58 11.51 -12.24
CA ILE A 54 -11.92 11.37 -11.63
C ILE A 54 -12.67 12.70 -11.66
N LEU A 55 -11.99 13.81 -11.31
CA LEU A 55 -12.60 15.15 -11.40
C LEU A 55 -12.96 15.54 -12.83
N GLN A 56 -12.15 15.16 -13.82
CA GLN A 56 -12.43 15.39 -15.24
C GLN A 56 -13.66 14.60 -15.70
N LEU A 57 -13.82 13.35 -15.25
CA LEU A 57 -15.01 12.53 -15.52
C LEU A 57 -16.29 13.12 -14.92
N ILE A 58 -16.18 13.84 -13.81
CA ILE A 58 -17.28 14.55 -13.15
C ILE A 58 -17.57 15.91 -13.83
N GLY A 59 -16.82 16.27 -14.87
CA GLY A 59 -17.04 17.49 -15.66
C GLY A 59 -16.37 18.75 -15.09
N VAL A 60 -15.50 18.61 -14.09
CA VAL A 60 -14.73 19.72 -13.53
C VAL A 60 -13.54 20.03 -14.45
N ASN A 61 -13.35 21.30 -14.79
CA ASN A 61 -12.29 21.75 -15.70
C ASN A 61 -10.91 21.67 -15.01
N THR A 62 -10.25 20.53 -15.11
CA THR A 62 -8.96 20.21 -14.45
C THR A 62 -7.80 21.10 -14.93
N THR A 63 -7.93 21.71 -16.10
CA THR A 63 -6.98 22.66 -16.70
C THR A 63 -6.87 24.00 -15.96
N ALA A 64 -7.87 24.34 -15.13
CA ALA A 64 -7.90 25.58 -14.36
C ALA A 64 -7.01 25.53 -13.09
N TYR A 65 -6.68 24.34 -12.59
CA TYR A 65 -5.93 24.19 -11.35
C TYR A 65 -4.42 24.16 -11.59
N SER A 66 -3.71 25.14 -11.02
CA SER A 66 -2.25 25.31 -11.12
C SER A 66 -1.46 24.08 -10.66
N TYR A 67 -2.01 23.33 -9.69
CA TYR A 67 -1.37 22.12 -9.15
C TYR A 67 -1.40 20.93 -10.14
N LEU A 68 -2.47 20.79 -10.94
CA LEU A 68 -2.57 19.74 -11.95
C LEU A 68 -1.59 20.00 -13.12
N LYS A 69 -1.24 21.26 -13.38
CA LYS A 69 -0.15 21.63 -14.29
C LYS A 69 1.23 21.28 -13.72
N LEU A 70 1.47 21.56 -12.43
CA LEU A 70 2.73 21.23 -11.75
C LEU A 70 3.02 19.72 -11.72
N VAL A 71 1.97 18.90 -11.69
CA VAL A 71 2.06 17.44 -11.67
C VAL A 71 2.18 16.84 -13.09
N ASN A 72 2.34 17.67 -14.14
CA ASN A 72 2.40 17.26 -15.55
C ASN A 72 1.23 16.35 -15.92
N PHE A 73 0.00 16.85 -15.89
CA PHE A 73 -1.20 16.09 -16.27
C PHE A 73 -1.26 15.83 -17.79
N THR A 74 -0.38 14.95 -18.28
CA THR A 74 -0.32 14.50 -19.67
C THR A 74 -0.15 12.98 -19.70
N GLY A 75 -0.90 12.31 -20.59
CA GLY A 75 -0.86 10.85 -20.78
C GLY A 75 -1.83 10.05 -19.91
N THR A 76 -1.79 8.73 -20.05
CA THR A 76 -2.59 7.76 -19.26
C THR A 76 -1.74 7.13 -18.16
N PRO A 77 -2.32 6.59 -17.08
CA PRO A 77 -1.57 5.91 -16.02
C PRO A 77 -0.64 4.79 -16.49
N LEU A 78 -0.96 4.15 -17.63
CA LEU A 78 -0.19 3.05 -18.20
C LEU A 78 1.04 3.53 -19.00
N THR A 79 1.02 4.78 -19.47
CA THR A 79 2.15 5.37 -20.22
C THR A 79 3.23 5.97 -19.33
N ARG A 80 3.01 6.01 -18.01
CA ARG A 80 3.89 6.69 -17.06
C ARG A 80 4.52 5.70 -16.11
N ILE A 81 5.82 5.88 -15.86
CA ILE A 81 6.61 5.00 -15.00
C ILE A 81 6.02 4.94 -13.59
N ASP A 82 5.65 6.09 -13.03
CA ASP A 82 5.03 6.15 -11.70
C ASP A 82 3.69 5.38 -11.68
N GLY A 83 2.88 5.45 -12.75
CA GLY A 83 1.57 4.80 -12.80
C GLY A 83 1.67 3.28 -12.91
N VAL A 84 2.60 2.79 -13.72
CA VAL A 84 2.97 1.36 -13.78
C VAL A 84 3.52 0.89 -12.43
N LEU A 85 4.31 1.72 -11.74
CA LEU A 85 4.81 1.43 -10.40
C LEU A 85 3.69 1.25 -9.38
N VAL A 86 2.70 2.17 -9.34
CA VAL A 86 1.56 2.06 -8.41
C VAL A 86 0.75 0.79 -8.67
N LEU A 87 0.47 0.49 -9.95
CA LEU A 87 -0.23 -0.73 -10.34
C LEU A 87 0.57 -1.98 -9.97
N GLY A 88 1.88 -1.99 -10.25
CA GLY A 88 2.79 -3.07 -9.89
C GLY A 88 2.87 -3.31 -8.38
N MET A 89 2.91 -2.23 -7.58
CA MET A 89 2.86 -2.33 -6.11
C MET A 89 1.54 -2.93 -5.63
N PHE A 90 0.41 -2.51 -6.20
CA PHE A 90 -0.91 -3.03 -5.84
C PHE A 90 -1.04 -4.52 -6.18
N VAL A 91 -0.69 -4.91 -7.41
CA VAL A 91 -0.74 -6.30 -7.86
C VAL A 91 0.26 -7.17 -7.11
N GLY A 92 1.48 -6.68 -6.88
CA GLY A 92 2.50 -7.40 -6.09
C GLY A 92 2.06 -7.64 -4.66
N ALA A 93 1.46 -6.64 -3.99
CA ALA A 93 0.90 -6.80 -2.65
C ALA A 93 -0.26 -7.80 -2.64
N PHE A 94 -1.12 -7.78 -3.67
CA PHE A 94 -2.23 -8.72 -3.80
C PHE A 94 -1.76 -10.17 -3.99
N ILE A 95 -0.79 -10.40 -4.88
CA ILE A 95 -0.17 -11.71 -5.12
C ILE A 95 0.52 -12.21 -3.84
N SER A 96 1.27 -11.33 -3.15
CA SER A 96 1.92 -11.67 -1.88
C SER A 96 0.91 -12.07 -0.79
N ALA A 97 -0.23 -11.37 -0.69
CA ALA A 97 -1.29 -11.70 0.25
C ALA A 97 -1.94 -13.08 -0.04
N LEU A 98 -2.08 -13.43 -1.32
CA LEU A 98 -2.58 -14.74 -1.76
C LEU A 98 -1.57 -15.86 -1.46
N PHE A 99 -0.28 -15.66 -1.74
CA PHE A 99 0.75 -16.62 -1.36
C PHE A 99 0.88 -16.77 0.15
N GLY A 100 0.76 -15.69 0.91
CA GLY A 100 0.77 -15.72 2.37
C GLY A 100 -0.43 -16.42 3.00
N GLN A 101 -1.42 -16.86 2.21
CA GLN A 101 -2.69 -17.43 2.70
C GLN A 101 -3.44 -16.48 3.65
N ASN A 102 -3.23 -15.17 3.51
CA ASN A 102 -3.72 -14.14 4.43
C ASN A 102 -4.83 -13.27 3.79
N PHE A 103 -5.22 -13.55 2.55
CA PHE A 103 -6.24 -12.75 1.88
C PHE A 103 -7.63 -13.05 2.45
N LYS A 104 -8.22 -12.08 3.15
CA LYS A 104 -9.58 -12.16 3.68
C LYS A 104 -10.31 -10.85 3.48
N ILE A 105 -11.41 -10.90 2.73
CA ILE A 105 -12.29 -9.74 2.56
C ILE A 105 -12.96 -9.46 3.91
N ARG A 106 -12.64 -8.29 4.47
CA ARG A 106 -13.20 -7.82 5.74
C ARG A 106 -14.02 -6.58 5.45
N ILE A 107 -15.33 -6.69 5.58
CA ILE A 107 -16.25 -5.56 5.44
C ILE A 107 -16.24 -4.79 6.76
N PRO A 108 -15.72 -3.54 6.81
CA PRO A 108 -15.75 -2.74 8.01
C PRO A 108 -17.18 -2.34 8.34
N THR A 109 -17.53 -2.30 9.63
CA THR A 109 -18.89 -1.95 10.07
C THR A 109 -18.91 -0.55 10.70
N GLY A 110 -19.87 0.28 10.28
CA GLY A 110 -20.24 1.55 10.93
C GLY A 110 -19.11 2.58 11.05
N LYS A 111 -18.79 2.97 12.29
CA LYS A 111 -17.89 4.09 12.64
C LYS A 111 -16.49 4.01 12.03
N ARG A 112 -16.02 2.80 11.70
CA ARG A 112 -14.69 2.57 11.11
C ARG A 112 -14.59 3.07 9.66
N ILE A 113 -15.70 3.08 8.93
CA ILE A 113 -15.76 3.65 7.57
C ILE A 113 -15.58 5.17 7.66
N LEU A 114 -16.31 5.82 8.58
CA LEU A 114 -16.21 7.27 8.78
C LEU A 114 -14.81 7.70 9.20
N GLN A 115 -14.17 6.93 10.08
CA GLN A 115 -12.76 7.15 10.45
C GLN A 115 -11.80 7.02 9.28
N ALA A 116 -11.96 5.98 8.46
CA ALA A 116 -11.13 5.79 7.29
C ALA A 116 -11.30 6.92 6.28
N LEU A 117 -12.53 7.41 6.09
CA LEU A 117 -12.82 8.53 5.20
C LEU A 117 -12.21 9.84 5.70
N ILE A 118 -12.50 10.22 6.96
CA ILE A 118 -11.98 11.46 7.56
C ILE A 118 -10.44 11.41 7.64
N GLY A 119 -9.88 10.29 8.09
CA GLY A 119 -8.43 10.08 8.15
C GLY A 119 -7.78 10.15 6.77
N GLY A 120 -8.41 9.57 5.75
CA GLY A 120 -7.97 9.66 4.36
C GLY A 120 -7.97 11.09 3.82
N ILE A 121 -8.99 11.89 4.13
CA ILE A 121 -9.05 13.31 3.72
C ILE A 121 -7.92 14.11 4.38
N ILE A 122 -7.71 13.93 5.69
CA ILE A 122 -6.65 14.64 6.43
C ILE A 122 -5.26 14.23 5.93
N ALA A 123 -5.02 12.92 5.74
CA ALA A 123 -3.76 12.41 5.20
C ALA A 123 -3.52 12.88 3.75
N GLY A 124 -4.56 12.88 2.93
CA GLY A 124 -4.51 13.40 1.56
C GLY A 124 -4.16 14.88 1.53
N PHE A 125 -4.80 15.69 2.38
CA PHE A 125 -4.48 17.11 2.50
C PHE A 125 -3.03 17.35 2.95
N GLY A 126 -2.57 16.64 3.99
CA GLY A 126 -1.21 16.76 4.51
C GLY A 126 -0.13 16.34 3.51
N THR A 127 -0.32 15.22 2.81
CA THR A 127 0.62 14.76 1.77
C THR A 127 0.73 15.73 0.61
N ARG A 128 -0.32 16.51 0.30
CA ARG A 128 -0.27 17.56 -0.71
C ARG A 128 0.47 18.79 -0.28
N MET A 129 0.27 19.24 0.95
CA MET A 129 1.06 20.36 1.49
C MET A 129 2.54 20.01 1.60
N ALA A 130 2.87 18.77 1.96
CA ALA A 130 4.23 18.30 2.09
C ALA A 130 4.89 17.84 0.77
N MET A 131 4.14 17.75 -0.33
CA MET A 131 4.61 17.17 -1.61
C MET A 131 5.38 15.84 -1.47
N GLY A 132 4.91 14.93 -0.60
CA GLY A 132 5.64 13.69 -0.31
C GLY A 132 4.80 12.61 0.37
N CYS A 133 5.32 11.38 0.35
CA CYS A 133 4.82 10.27 1.16
C CYS A 133 5.92 9.73 2.08
N ASN A 134 5.50 8.94 3.06
CA ASN A 134 6.39 8.29 4.03
C ASN A 134 7.43 7.39 3.36
N LEU A 135 7.07 6.72 2.26
CA LEU A 135 7.98 5.82 1.53
C LEU A 135 9.15 6.60 0.91
N ALA A 136 8.84 7.63 0.12
CA ALA A 136 9.85 8.47 -0.51
C ALA A 136 10.69 9.20 0.53
N ALA A 137 10.06 9.77 1.56
CA ALA A 137 10.76 10.42 2.65
C ALA A 137 11.79 9.48 3.32
N LEU A 138 11.39 8.27 3.68
CA LEU A 138 12.25 7.32 4.40
C LEU A 138 13.42 6.80 3.53
N PHE A 139 13.14 6.35 2.31
CA PHE A 139 14.14 5.63 1.50
C PHE A 139 14.93 6.53 0.55
N THR A 140 14.42 7.71 0.19
CA THR A 140 15.11 8.63 -0.73
C THR A 140 15.49 9.94 -0.06
N GLY A 141 14.59 10.56 0.71
CA GLY A 141 14.84 11.89 1.27
C GLY A 141 15.80 11.92 2.48
N ILE A 142 15.73 10.94 3.39
CA ILE A 142 16.64 10.85 4.55
C ILE A 142 18.09 10.56 4.12
N PRO A 143 18.37 9.58 3.23
CA PRO A 143 19.74 9.35 2.75
C PRO A 143 20.34 10.53 1.98
N GLN A 144 19.50 11.37 1.37
CA GLN A 144 19.91 12.62 0.71
C GLN A 144 20.13 13.78 1.70
N PHE A 145 19.96 13.55 3.01
CA PHE A 145 20.09 14.57 4.07
C PHE A 145 19.27 15.84 3.84
N SER A 146 18.11 15.72 3.19
CA SER A 146 17.25 16.86 2.90
C SER A 146 16.55 17.38 4.17
N LEU A 147 16.75 18.66 4.50
CA LEU A 147 16.12 19.31 5.65
C LEU A 147 14.59 19.22 5.59
N HIS A 148 14.01 19.38 4.41
CA HIS A 148 12.56 19.23 4.18
C HIS A 148 12.07 17.84 4.64
N THR A 149 12.83 16.78 4.33
CA THR A 149 12.46 15.41 4.70
C THR A 149 12.57 15.16 6.20
N TRP A 150 13.57 15.74 6.86
CA TRP A 150 13.71 15.67 8.31
C TRP A 150 12.52 16.33 9.03
N LEU A 151 12.14 17.54 8.60
CA LEU A 151 10.96 18.21 9.13
C LEU A 151 9.66 17.44 8.85
N PHE A 152 9.51 16.91 7.63
CA PHE A 152 8.38 16.06 7.27
C PHE A 152 8.30 14.80 8.16
N THR A 153 9.43 14.16 8.44
CA THR A 153 9.49 12.95 9.27
C THR A 153 9.08 13.25 10.71
N LEU A 154 9.58 14.34 11.30
CA LEU A 154 9.17 14.78 12.64
C LEU A 154 7.68 15.12 12.69
N GLY A 155 7.18 15.86 11.70
CA GLY A 155 5.76 16.17 11.57
C GLY A 155 4.89 14.92 11.45
N THR A 156 5.34 13.93 10.68
CA THR A 156 4.66 12.64 10.51
C THR A 156 4.65 11.83 11.80
N ILE A 157 5.74 11.82 12.58
CA ILE A 157 5.81 11.15 13.88
C ILE A 157 4.82 11.77 14.85
N MET A 158 4.82 13.10 14.99
CA MET A 158 3.87 13.81 15.86
C MET A 158 2.43 13.60 15.40
N GLY A 159 2.15 13.78 14.12
CA GLY A 159 0.82 13.58 13.53
C GLY A 159 0.30 12.16 13.73
N THR A 160 1.14 11.14 13.56
CA THR A 160 0.78 9.74 13.79
C THR A 160 0.51 9.48 15.27
N TYR A 161 1.30 10.03 16.18
CA TYR A 161 1.08 9.92 17.63
C TYR A 161 -0.30 10.47 18.03
N PHE A 162 -0.62 11.71 17.62
CA PHE A 162 -1.92 12.32 17.91
C PHE A 162 -3.07 11.58 17.20
N GLY A 163 -2.89 11.18 15.94
CA GLY A 163 -3.88 10.43 15.17
C GLY A 163 -4.23 9.09 15.81
N LEU A 164 -3.23 8.35 16.29
CA LEU A 164 -3.43 7.12 17.05
C LEU A 164 -4.17 7.38 18.37
N LYS A 165 -3.76 8.40 19.12
CA LYS A 165 -4.41 8.76 20.40
C LYS A 165 -5.89 9.10 20.21
N ILE A 166 -6.24 9.83 19.14
CA ILE A 166 -7.62 10.19 18.80
C ILE A 166 -8.39 8.94 18.31
N SER A 167 -7.79 8.13 17.44
CA SER A 167 -8.45 6.93 16.90
C SER A 167 -8.72 5.87 17.96
N MET A 168 -7.90 5.80 19.00
CA MET A 168 -8.07 4.88 20.12
C MET A 168 -9.06 5.40 21.18
N HIS A 169 -9.60 6.60 21.02
CA HIS A 169 -10.57 7.14 21.97
C HIS A 169 -11.82 6.24 22.05
N PRO A 170 -12.39 5.96 23.24
CA PRO A 170 -13.49 5.00 23.42
C PRO A 170 -14.74 5.26 22.56
N TRP A 171 -14.94 6.52 22.16
CA TRP A 171 -16.05 6.92 21.29
C TRP A 171 -15.90 6.45 19.83
N LEU A 172 -14.64 6.32 19.39
CA LEU A 172 -14.20 5.97 18.04
C LEU A 172 -13.78 4.49 17.95
N ALA A 173 -13.20 3.92 19.02
CA ALA A 173 -12.80 2.52 19.04
C ALA A 173 -14.00 1.59 18.75
N GLY A 174 -13.97 0.90 17.60
CA GLY A 174 -14.97 -0.12 17.28
C GLY A 174 -14.86 -1.29 18.25
N LYS A 175 -15.99 -1.80 18.74
CA LYS A 175 -16.00 -2.98 19.62
C LYS A 175 -15.43 -4.18 18.86
N PRO A 176 -14.34 -4.82 19.34
CA PRO A 176 -13.82 -6.02 18.68
C PRO A 176 -14.86 -7.13 18.80
N LYS A 177 -15.26 -7.73 17.66
CA LYS A 177 -16.04 -8.96 17.66
C LYS A 177 -15.12 -10.09 18.11
N LEU A 178 -15.17 -10.43 19.39
CA LEU A 178 -14.48 -11.58 19.95
C LEU A 178 -15.23 -12.83 19.47
N VAL A 179 -14.54 -13.71 18.74
CA VAL A 179 -15.06 -15.04 18.37
C VAL A 179 -14.43 -16.04 19.33
N ALA A 180 -15.26 -16.90 19.94
CA ALA A 180 -14.78 -17.94 20.83
C ALA A 180 -13.80 -18.88 20.09
N VAL A 181 -12.66 -19.17 20.73
CA VAL A 181 -11.55 -19.97 20.18
C VAL A 181 -12.04 -21.32 19.64
N HIS A 182 -13.05 -21.92 20.27
CA HIS A 182 -13.60 -23.22 19.87
C HIS A 182 -14.30 -23.21 18.48
N LYS A 183 -14.92 -22.07 18.09
CA LYS A 183 -15.55 -21.92 16.76
C LYS A 183 -14.54 -21.57 15.66
N ALA A 184 -13.33 -21.16 16.00
CA ALA A 184 -12.30 -20.83 15.02
C ALA A 184 -11.71 -22.09 14.35
N GLY A 185 -11.70 -23.23 15.06
CA GLY A 185 -11.17 -24.51 14.56
C GLY A 185 -12.15 -25.34 13.72
N GLU A 186 -13.45 -25.06 13.77
CA GLU A 186 -14.50 -25.92 13.17
C GLU A 186 -14.77 -25.64 11.68
N ASN A 187 -14.09 -24.64 11.11
CA ASN A 187 -14.44 -24.07 9.82
C ASN A 187 -13.66 -24.75 8.66
N LYS A 188 -13.95 -26.03 8.42
CA LYS A 188 -13.32 -26.84 7.35
C LYS A 188 -13.39 -26.20 5.96
N GLU A 189 -14.45 -25.43 5.68
CA GLU A 189 -14.65 -24.71 4.42
C GLU A 189 -13.60 -23.59 4.22
N ASN A 190 -13.23 -22.89 5.29
CA ASN A 190 -12.16 -21.89 5.25
C ASN A 190 -10.78 -22.54 5.02
N GLU A 191 -10.56 -23.75 5.51
CA GLU A 191 -9.29 -24.46 5.36
C GLU A 191 -9.00 -24.82 3.89
N ALA A 192 -10.03 -25.22 3.13
CA ALA A 192 -9.93 -25.45 1.69
C ALA A 192 -9.65 -24.15 0.94
N TYR A 193 -10.36 -23.07 1.27
CA TYR A 193 -10.15 -21.74 0.70
C TYR A 193 -8.70 -21.23 0.89
N TYR A 194 -8.13 -21.33 2.10
CA TYR A 194 -6.74 -20.94 2.34
C TYR A 194 -5.74 -21.80 1.57
N ARG A 195 -6.00 -23.11 1.40
CA ARG A 195 -5.17 -24.00 0.57
C ARG A 195 -5.24 -23.67 -0.93
N LEU A 196 -6.32 -23.06 -1.40
CA LEU A 196 -6.52 -22.63 -2.80
C LEU A 196 -5.87 -21.27 -3.12
N GLN A 197 -5.71 -20.37 -2.14
CA GLN A 197 -5.10 -19.05 -2.32
C GLN A 197 -3.74 -19.04 -3.06
N PRO A 198 -2.77 -19.92 -2.77
CA PRO A 198 -1.49 -19.91 -3.49
C PRO A 198 -1.61 -20.29 -4.97
N TYR A 199 -2.57 -21.15 -5.33
CA TYR A 199 -2.84 -21.48 -6.73
C TYR A 199 -3.48 -20.30 -7.46
N ILE A 200 -4.40 -19.60 -6.79
CA ILE A 200 -4.97 -18.34 -7.30
C ILE A 200 -3.86 -17.28 -7.44
N GLY A 201 -2.94 -17.20 -6.49
CA GLY A 201 -1.76 -16.32 -6.56
C GLY A 201 -0.86 -16.65 -7.75
N PHE A 202 -0.61 -17.93 -8.01
CA PHE A 202 0.17 -18.38 -9.17
C PHE A 202 -0.54 -18.05 -10.50
N LEU A 203 -1.86 -18.21 -10.55
CA LEU A 203 -2.67 -17.85 -11.73
C LEU A 203 -2.72 -16.33 -11.94
N ALA A 204 -2.85 -15.54 -10.87
CA ALA A 204 -2.81 -14.08 -10.93
C ALA A 204 -1.43 -13.58 -11.37
N LEU A 205 -0.35 -14.21 -10.91
CA LEU A 205 1.01 -13.91 -11.34
C LEU A 205 1.24 -14.27 -12.81
N ALA A 206 0.78 -15.45 -13.25
CA ALA A 206 0.84 -15.84 -14.66
C ALA A 206 0.05 -14.88 -15.55
N LEU A 207 -1.14 -14.47 -15.12
CA LEU A 207 -2.00 -13.53 -15.85
C LEU A 207 -1.45 -12.11 -15.86
N PHE A 208 -0.68 -11.69 -14.85
CA PHE A 208 -0.05 -10.36 -14.84
C PHE A 208 1.24 -10.31 -15.66
N ILE A 209 1.99 -11.41 -15.75
CA ILE A 209 3.22 -11.50 -16.56
C ILE A 209 2.90 -11.70 -18.04
N TYR A 210 1.85 -12.46 -18.37
CA TYR A 210 1.48 -12.79 -19.76
C TYR A 210 1.18 -11.58 -20.69
N PRO A 211 0.55 -10.48 -20.23
CA PRO A 211 0.25 -9.33 -21.08
C PRO A 211 1.33 -8.23 -21.07
N LEU A 212 2.53 -8.48 -20.53
CA LEU A 212 3.67 -7.58 -20.71
C LEU A 212 4.38 -7.95 -22.01
N PRO A 213 4.09 -7.30 -23.16
CA PRO A 213 4.99 -7.37 -24.30
C PRO A 213 6.33 -6.79 -23.84
N CYS A 214 7.41 -7.54 -24.09
CA CYS A 214 8.77 -7.05 -24.06
C CYS A 214 8.93 -5.78 -24.90
#